data_AF-A0A554K4N8-F1
#
_entry.id   AF-A0A554K4N8-F1
#
_cell.length_a   1.000
_cell.length_b   1.000
_cell.length_c   1.000
_cell.angle_alpha   90.00
_cell.angle_beta   90.00
_cell.angle_gamma   90.00
#
_symmetry.space_group_name_H-M   'P 1'
#
loop_
_entity.id
_entity.type
_entity.pdbx_description
1 polymer ?
#
loop_
_entity_poly.entity_id
_entity_poly.type
_entity_poly.pdbx_seq_one_letter_code
_entity_poly.pdbx_strand_id
1 'polypeptide(L)'
;MIHLGGTIACLDAADANDNGGVTSADADYVLAYLFRGGPAPAAPYPAKGNDSTADSLNCGEQGGGASGISFLRGDANADGRVDQSDTVRINEYLNDRGSISCLDAADTNDDGVVSTMDARALQGFLFLGSYPSPRQPYPTVGLDTTTDGLGCAAYRGSVAPTPSVSPSPSASPTVSPTPSGSPQPSTSPTSSASPAVSPTPAQSPVPPGATALYIRGDANGSGGLDISDTARILDYLVGRASIACLDAADVNDDGQITDADADAIQGYLFLGTHPAPRAPFPTRGADPTADQLGCTHVPFRLTPPAVTFLRGDADGSGRIDQADTLRILNYFNGIGPAPTCLDAADVDDDGWVSPFDAARLQRWLFLGGAAPAARTPLSIFL
;
A
#
# COMPACT_ATOMS: atom_id res chain seq x y z
N MET A 1 38.29 28.87 -30.03
CA MET A 1 36.83 28.62 -30.17
C MET A 1 36.71 27.25 -30.80
N ILE A 2 36.00 26.30 -30.17
CA ILE A 2 35.69 24.88 -30.52
C ILE A 2 35.74 24.14 -29.16
N HIS A 3 34.71 23.59 -28.53
CA HIS A 3 33.29 23.38 -28.86
C HIS A 3 32.50 23.60 -27.54
N LEU A 4 31.50 24.49 -27.58
CA LEU A 4 30.51 24.67 -26.51
C LEU A 4 29.48 23.55 -26.61
N GLY A 5 29.21 22.83 -25.52
CA GLY A 5 27.90 22.18 -25.32
C GLY A 5 27.83 20.65 -25.32
N GLY A 6 28.82 19.95 -24.76
CA GLY A 6 28.62 18.56 -24.30
C GLY A 6 28.57 18.54 -22.78
N THR A 7 27.48 18.03 -22.20
CA THR A 7 27.43 17.72 -20.77
C THR A 7 28.34 16.53 -20.48
N ILE A 8 29.11 16.60 -19.40
CA ILE A 8 29.83 15.42 -18.89
C ILE A 8 28.75 14.45 -18.41
N ALA A 9 28.54 13.35 -19.16
CA ALA A 9 27.50 12.37 -18.87
C ALA A 9 27.78 11.55 -17.60
N CYS A 10 29.05 11.47 -17.20
CA CYS A 10 29.46 10.86 -15.95
C CYS A 10 30.64 11.63 -15.37
N LEU A 11 30.47 12.17 -14.16
CA LEU A 11 31.53 12.89 -13.46
C LEU A 11 32.62 11.94 -12.97
N ASP A 12 32.22 10.74 -12.53
CA ASP A 12 33.13 9.66 -12.10
C ASP A 12 34.14 9.30 -13.20
N ALA A 13 33.64 9.02 -14.40
CA ALA A 13 34.47 8.73 -15.57
C ALA A 13 35.29 9.93 -16.07
N ALA A 14 34.99 11.14 -15.60
CA ALA A 14 35.75 12.35 -15.92
C ALA A 14 36.88 12.63 -14.93
N ASP A 15 36.91 11.99 -13.77
CA ASP A 15 38.04 11.99 -12.84
C ASP A 15 39.05 10.92 -13.25
N ALA A 16 39.78 11.18 -14.33
CA ALA A 16 40.69 10.20 -14.92
C ALA A 16 41.88 9.85 -14.01
N ASN A 17 42.13 10.65 -12.97
CA ASN A 17 43.22 10.44 -12.04
C ASN A 17 42.77 9.98 -10.64
N ASP A 18 41.48 9.73 -10.46
CA ASP A 18 40.87 9.07 -9.29
C ASP A 18 41.21 9.80 -7.97
N ASN A 19 41.11 11.14 -8.00
CA ASN A 19 41.40 11.98 -6.83
C ASN A 19 40.15 12.46 -6.08
N GLY A 20 38.97 12.06 -6.55
CA GLY A 20 37.64 12.46 -6.06
C GLY A 20 37.17 13.82 -6.58
N GLY A 21 37.69 14.32 -7.71
CA GLY A 21 37.37 15.65 -8.23
C GLY A 21 37.67 15.88 -9.72
N VAL A 22 36.65 16.30 -10.48
CA VAL A 22 36.78 16.63 -11.91
C VAL A 22 37.30 18.06 -12.12
N THR A 23 38.54 18.18 -12.60
CA THR A 23 39.23 19.45 -12.84
C THR A 23 39.98 19.45 -14.18
N SER A 24 40.72 20.53 -14.48
CA SER A 24 41.61 20.55 -15.64
C SER A 24 42.77 19.56 -15.53
N ALA A 25 43.11 19.11 -14.31
CA ALA A 25 44.16 18.12 -14.08
C ALA A 25 43.81 16.76 -14.72
N ASP A 26 42.53 16.40 -14.77
CA ASP A 26 42.04 15.17 -15.38
C ASP A 26 42.22 15.16 -16.89
N ALA A 27 41.95 16.30 -17.53
CA ALA A 27 42.21 16.48 -18.95
C ALA A 27 43.71 16.36 -19.25
N ASP A 28 44.56 16.97 -18.43
CA ASP A 28 46.01 16.86 -18.55
C ASP A 28 46.50 15.41 -18.33
N TYR A 29 45.87 14.67 -17.42
CA TYR A 29 46.17 13.26 -17.14
C TYR A 29 45.87 12.36 -18.35
N VAL A 30 44.68 12.51 -18.95
CA VAL A 30 44.29 11.77 -20.16
C VAL A 30 45.19 12.13 -21.34
N LEU A 31 45.53 13.41 -21.53
CA LEU A 31 46.44 13.85 -22.58
C LEU A 31 47.86 13.29 -22.39
N ALA A 32 48.33 13.20 -21.14
CA ALA A 32 49.62 12.60 -20.82
C ALA A 32 49.65 11.11 -21.15
N TYR A 33 48.57 10.38 -20.84
CA TYR A 33 48.42 8.97 -21.22
C TYR A 33 48.44 8.78 -22.75
N LEU A 34 47.59 9.53 -23.48
CA LEU A 34 47.43 9.36 -24.93
C LEU A 34 48.65 9.76 -25.76
N PHE A 35 49.38 10.81 -25.34
CA PHE A 35 50.39 11.43 -26.20
C PHE A 35 51.79 11.50 -25.60
N ARG A 36 51.95 11.26 -24.29
CA ARG A 36 53.24 11.43 -23.59
C ARG A 36 53.71 10.16 -22.87
N GLY A 37 53.02 9.03 -23.06
CA GLY A 37 53.37 7.75 -22.42
C GLY A 37 53.16 7.77 -20.91
N GLY A 38 52.22 8.58 -20.41
CA GLY A 38 51.84 8.63 -19.00
C GLY A 38 51.16 7.34 -18.51
N PRO A 39 50.87 7.25 -17.20
CA PRO A 39 50.13 6.12 -16.62
C PRO A 39 48.72 6.01 -17.22
N ALA A 40 48.18 4.79 -17.28
CA ALA A 40 46.80 4.56 -17.71
C ALA A 40 45.82 5.12 -16.66
N PRO A 41 44.61 5.58 -17.09
CA PRO A 41 43.54 5.93 -16.17
C PRO A 41 43.23 4.81 -15.18
N ALA A 42 42.71 5.19 -14.01
CA ALA A 42 42.25 4.24 -13.01
C ALA A 42 41.17 3.31 -13.57
N ALA A 43 40.97 2.16 -12.92
CA ALA A 43 39.89 1.26 -13.29
C ALA A 43 38.54 1.97 -13.08
N PRO A 44 37.55 1.83 -13.98
CA PRO A 44 37.45 0.83 -15.04
C PRO A 44 38.01 1.32 -16.39
N TYR A 45 39.21 0.85 -16.74
CA TYR A 45 39.91 1.09 -18.01
C TYR A 45 40.68 -0.19 -18.41
N PRO A 46 40.77 -0.57 -19.70
CA PRO A 46 40.21 0.07 -20.91
C PRO A 46 38.78 -0.38 -21.25
N ALA A 47 38.23 -1.35 -20.52
CA ALA A 47 36.87 -1.81 -20.69
C ALA A 47 35.92 -1.03 -19.76
N LYS A 48 34.70 -0.79 -20.24
CA LYS A 48 33.62 -0.26 -19.39
C LYS A 48 33.36 -1.23 -18.24
N GLY A 49 33.32 -0.73 -17.03
CA GLY A 49 33.07 -1.49 -15.81
C GLY A 49 32.50 -0.58 -14.73
N ASN A 50 32.32 -1.13 -13.54
CA ASN A 50 32.02 -0.31 -12.36
C ASN A 50 33.31 0.30 -11.83
N ASP A 51 33.20 1.51 -11.27
CA ASP A 51 34.24 2.01 -10.41
C ASP A 51 34.28 1.20 -9.10
N SER A 52 35.50 0.90 -8.65
CA SER A 52 35.78 0.14 -7.43
C SER A 52 36.46 0.99 -6.37
N THR A 53 36.81 2.23 -6.70
CA THR A 53 37.35 3.20 -5.76
C THR A 53 36.20 3.96 -5.12
N ALA A 54 36.39 4.35 -3.86
CA ALA A 54 35.33 4.94 -3.06
C ALA A 54 35.51 6.46 -3.06
N ASP A 55 34.68 7.17 -3.80
CA ASP A 55 34.59 8.62 -3.74
C ASP A 55 33.14 9.12 -3.89
N SER A 56 32.98 10.45 -3.95
CA SER A 56 31.68 11.13 -3.99
C SER A 56 31.18 11.46 -5.40
N LEU A 57 31.91 11.08 -6.46
CA LEU A 57 31.52 11.27 -7.85
C LEU A 57 30.65 10.09 -8.30
N ASN A 58 29.81 10.34 -9.31
CA ASN A 58 28.93 9.31 -9.88
C ASN A 58 28.63 9.57 -11.36
N CYS A 59 28.07 8.56 -12.01
CA CYS A 59 27.58 8.63 -13.39
C CYS A 59 26.05 8.84 -13.45
N GLY A 60 25.57 10.08 -13.21
CA GLY A 60 24.16 10.44 -13.35
C GLY A 60 23.94 11.77 -14.09
N GLU A 61 23.08 11.74 -15.12
CA GLU A 61 22.71 12.92 -15.92
C GLU A 61 21.74 13.86 -15.20
N GLN A 62 21.93 15.15 -15.47
CA GLN A 62 21.25 16.30 -14.90
C GLN A 62 19.75 16.35 -15.22
N GLY A 63 18.93 16.31 -14.17
CA GLY A 63 17.49 16.54 -14.22
C GLY A 63 16.89 17.07 -12.92
N GLY A 64 17.59 17.99 -12.22
CA GLY A 64 17.04 18.85 -11.16
C GLY A 64 16.68 18.19 -9.83
N GLY A 65 17.51 18.35 -8.79
CA GLY A 65 17.02 18.18 -7.42
C GLY A 65 18.03 17.94 -6.29
N ALA A 66 19.17 17.30 -6.50
CA ALA A 66 20.03 16.90 -5.37
C ALA A 66 21.10 17.94 -4.98
N SER A 67 20.68 19.13 -4.52
CA SER A 67 21.54 19.89 -3.59
C SER A 67 21.21 19.36 -2.21
N GLY A 68 21.87 18.24 -1.85
CA GLY A 68 21.43 17.32 -0.80
C GLY A 68 21.23 17.97 0.56
N ILE A 69 20.01 18.40 0.85
CA ILE A 69 19.58 18.69 2.21
C ILE A 69 19.43 17.35 2.90
N SER A 70 20.18 17.11 3.99
CA SER A 70 19.99 15.89 4.76
C SER A 70 18.65 15.94 5.49
N PHE A 71 17.88 14.85 5.41
CA PHE A 71 16.57 14.71 6.02
C PHE A 71 16.39 13.34 6.66
N LEU A 72 15.31 13.17 7.43
CA LEU A 72 14.87 11.88 7.93
C LEU A 72 13.62 11.47 7.14
N ARG A 73 13.71 10.37 6.39
CA ARG A 73 12.57 9.85 5.61
C ARG A 73 11.46 9.41 6.55
N GLY A 74 10.26 9.92 6.30
CA GLY A 74 9.09 9.76 7.17
C GLY A 74 8.83 10.95 8.12
N ASP A 75 9.74 11.92 8.25
CA ASP A 75 9.53 13.17 9.02
C ASP A 75 9.04 14.29 8.08
N ALA A 76 7.79 14.16 7.65
CA ALA A 76 7.16 15.06 6.67
C ALA A 76 6.92 16.47 7.23
N ASN A 77 6.80 16.62 8.55
CA ASN A 77 6.61 17.91 9.20
C ASN A 77 7.94 18.61 9.58
N ALA A 78 9.06 17.89 9.44
CA ALA A 78 10.43 18.31 9.70
C ALA A 78 10.71 18.73 11.16
N ASP A 79 10.05 18.09 12.13
CA ASP A 79 10.22 18.33 13.57
C ASP A 79 11.28 17.45 14.25
N GLY A 80 11.89 16.53 13.48
CA GLY A 80 12.95 15.64 13.92
C GLY A 80 12.47 14.31 14.46
N ARG A 81 11.17 14.02 14.37
CA ARG A 81 10.56 12.76 14.79
C ARG A 81 9.81 12.15 13.62
N VAL A 82 9.68 10.83 13.65
CA VAL A 82 8.84 10.08 12.72
C VAL A 82 7.71 9.52 13.55
N ASP A 83 6.54 10.16 13.49
CA ASP A 83 5.34 9.77 14.23
C ASP A 83 4.03 10.08 13.48
N GLN A 84 2.89 9.90 14.15
CA GLN A 84 1.57 10.06 13.54
C GLN A 84 1.31 11.48 12.99
N SER A 85 2.02 12.50 13.49
CA SER A 85 1.88 13.89 13.04
C SER A 85 2.44 14.11 11.64
N ASP A 86 3.37 13.27 11.20
CA ASP A 86 3.89 13.27 9.83
C ASP A 86 2.85 12.78 8.84
N THR A 87 2.08 11.75 9.21
CA THR A 87 0.97 11.29 8.38
C THR A 87 -0.11 12.36 8.23
N VAL A 88 -0.37 13.14 9.28
CA VAL A 88 -1.28 14.30 9.18
C VAL A 88 -0.73 15.30 8.17
N ARG A 89 0.58 15.56 8.20
CA ARG A 89 1.23 16.51 7.29
C ARG A 89 1.16 16.09 5.82
N ILE A 90 1.39 14.80 5.53
CA ILE A 90 1.25 14.23 4.19
C ILE A 90 -0.19 14.42 3.69
N ASN A 91 -1.18 14.08 4.50
CA ASN A 91 -2.59 14.24 4.13
C ASN A 91 -2.99 15.71 3.93
N GLU A 92 -2.49 16.63 4.75
CA GLU A 92 -2.74 18.07 4.56
C GLU A 92 -2.19 18.58 3.23
N TYR A 93 -1.00 18.14 2.84
CA TYR A 93 -0.40 18.45 1.54
C TYR A 93 -1.24 17.92 0.37
N LEU A 94 -1.66 16.66 0.42
CA LEU A 94 -2.48 16.03 -0.63
C LEU A 94 -3.87 16.67 -0.78
N ASN A 95 -4.37 17.34 0.27
CA ASN A 95 -5.65 18.04 0.26
C ASN A 95 -5.52 19.54 -0.03
N ASP A 96 -4.35 20.02 -0.48
CA ASP A 96 -4.06 21.44 -0.73
C ASP A 96 -4.27 22.34 0.52
N ARG A 97 -4.15 21.77 1.73
CA ARG A 97 -4.33 22.46 3.02
C ARG A 97 -3.01 22.78 3.72
N GLY A 98 -1.90 22.35 3.15
CA GLY A 98 -0.56 22.56 3.69
C GLY A 98 0.52 22.45 2.61
N SER A 99 1.75 22.79 2.99
CA SER A 99 2.92 22.63 2.14
C SER A 99 3.98 21.80 2.86
N ILE A 100 4.63 20.89 2.16
CA ILE A 100 5.75 20.12 2.70
C ILE A 100 7.05 20.75 2.22
N SER A 101 7.98 20.99 3.15
CA SER A 101 9.25 21.63 2.83
C SER A 101 10.30 20.66 2.29
N CYS A 102 10.12 19.35 2.54
CA CYS A 102 10.99 18.28 2.10
C CYS A 102 10.13 17.16 1.53
N LEU A 103 9.96 17.13 0.20
CA LEU A 103 9.08 16.14 -0.43
C LEU A 103 9.67 14.72 -0.32
N ASP A 104 10.99 14.59 -0.33
CA ASP A 104 11.69 13.32 -0.11
C ASP A 104 11.43 12.75 1.29
N ALA A 105 11.20 13.61 2.30
CA ALA A 105 10.81 13.16 3.63
C ALA A 105 9.37 12.64 3.69
N ALA A 106 8.50 13.14 2.80
CA ALA A 106 7.10 12.74 2.72
C ALA A 106 6.89 11.49 1.86
N ASP A 107 7.72 11.27 0.84
CA ASP A 107 7.79 10.04 0.06
C ASP A 107 8.45 8.93 0.90
N THR A 108 7.60 8.21 1.64
CA THR A 108 8.02 7.27 2.67
C THR A 108 8.44 5.94 2.06
N ASN A 109 7.77 5.53 0.98
CA ASN A 109 8.07 4.29 0.26
C ASN A 109 9.12 4.49 -0.85
N ASP A 110 9.52 5.74 -1.12
CA ASP A 110 10.60 6.16 -2.01
C ASP A 110 10.35 5.67 -3.44
N ASP A 111 9.13 5.95 -3.91
CA ASP A 111 8.66 5.61 -5.27
C ASP A 111 8.66 6.80 -6.24
N GLY A 112 9.10 7.97 -5.76
CA GLY A 112 9.23 9.22 -6.50
C GLY A 112 7.93 10.04 -6.57
N VAL A 113 6.89 9.67 -5.83
CA VAL A 113 5.58 10.34 -5.83
C VAL A 113 4.97 10.44 -4.43
N VAL A 114 4.83 11.66 -3.91
CA VAL A 114 4.05 11.89 -2.67
C VAL A 114 2.56 11.64 -2.92
N SER A 115 1.99 10.61 -2.27
CA SER A 115 0.62 10.14 -2.45
C SER A 115 0.00 9.63 -1.14
N THR A 116 -1.26 9.17 -1.19
CA THR A 116 -1.92 8.55 -0.03
C THR A 116 -1.25 7.25 0.40
N MET A 117 -0.45 6.63 -0.47
CA MET A 117 0.28 5.41 -0.15
C MET A 117 1.41 5.67 0.85
N ASP A 118 2.02 6.86 0.83
CA ASP A 118 3.04 7.25 1.80
C ASP A 118 2.48 7.39 3.21
N ALA A 119 1.33 8.07 3.33
CA ALA A 119 0.60 8.21 4.58
C ALA A 119 0.25 6.84 5.17
N ARG A 120 -0.21 5.90 4.32
CA ARG A 120 -0.54 4.53 4.73
C ARG A 120 0.69 3.72 5.12
N ALA A 121 1.76 3.80 4.34
CA ALA A 121 3.01 3.10 4.61
C ALA A 121 3.60 3.53 5.96
N LEU A 122 3.58 4.84 6.23
CA LEU A 122 4.06 5.39 7.49
C LEU A 122 3.21 4.95 8.69
N GLN A 123 1.87 5.00 8.59
CA GLN A 123 0.99 4.48 9.64
C GLN A 123 1.18 2.98 9.88
N GLY A 124 1.29 2.20 8.80
CA GLY A 124 1.50 0.75 8.87
C GLY A 124 2.82 0.41 9.57
N PHE A 125 3.87 1.18 9.30
CA PHE A 125 5.16 1.04 9.98
C PHE A 125 5.06 1.37 11.48
N LEU A 126 4.43 2.51 11.82
CA LEU A 126 4.38 3.01 13.21
C LEU A 126 3.53 2.14 14.15
N PHE A 127 2.41 1.58 13.66
CA PHE A 127 1.42 0.94 14.52
C PHE A 127 1.27 -0.57 14.33
N LEU A 128 1.52 -1.08 13.12
CA LEU A 128 1.17 -2.46 12.76
C LEU A 128 2.40 -3.35 12.60
N GLY A 129 3.59 -2.77 12.42
CA GLY A 129 4.84 -3.52 12.17
C GLY A 129 4.81 -4.38 10.91
N SER A 130 3.76 -4.24 10.08
CA SER A 130 3.48 -5.05 8.89
C SER A 130 3.98 -4.41 7.61
N TYR A 131 4.38 -3.13 7.67
CA TYR A 131 5.03 -2.42 6.57
C TYR A 131 6.54 -2.30 6.83
N PRO A 132 7.37 -2.39 5.78
CA PRO A 132 8.79 -2.13 5.91
C PRO A 132 9.02 -0.73 6.50
N SER A 133 10.11 -0.57 7.25
CA SER A 133 10.53 0.76 7.71
C SER A 133 10.69 1.71 6.52
N PRO A 134 10.54 3.04 6.73
CA PRO A 134 10.85 4.02 5.70
C PRO A 134 12.20 3.72 5.06
N ARG A 135 12.30 3.94 3.75
CA ARG A 135 13.57 3.74 3.03
C ARG A 135 14.65 4.69 3.57
N GLN A 136 15.90 4.43 3.21
CA GLN A 136 16.96 5.36 3.58
C GLN A 136 16.70 6.73 2.96
N PRO A 137 16.95 7.85 3.68
CA PRO A 137 17.60 7.94 4.98
C PRO A 137 16.64 7.80 6.20
N TYR A 138 16.65 6.63 6.85
CA TYR A 138 15.96 6.30 8.11
C TYR A 138 16.71 5.12 8.77
N PRO A 139 16.85 5.02 10.11
CA PRO A 139 16.32 5.90 11.16
C PRO A 139 17.20 7.13 11.47
N THR A 140 18.24 7.37 10.68
CA THR A 140 19.15 8.49 10.86
C THR A 140 19.02 9.48 9.71
N VAL A 141 19.14 10.77 10.03
CA VAL A 141 19.21 11.83 9.03
C VAL A 141 20.35 11.55 8.05
N GLY A 142 20.05 11.67 6.76
CA GLY A 142 20.98 11.38 5.69
C GLY A 142 20.57 12.06 4.38
N LEU A 143 21.37 11.86 3.34
CA LEU A 143 21.03 12.32 2.00
C LEU A 143 20.08 11.36 1.33
N ASP A 144 19.34 11.85 0.35
CA ASP A 144 18.69 10.94 -0.57
C ASP A 144 19.73 10.18 -1.39
N THR A 145 19.57 8.87 -1.47
CA THR A 145 20.44 7.96 -2.24
C THR A 145 19.73 7.42 -3.47
N THR A 146 18.42 7.57 -3.55
CA THR A 146 17.62 7.34 -4.75
C THR A 146 17.54 8.64 -5.54
N THR A 147 17.39 8.49 -6.84
CA THR A 147 17.30 9.64 -7.76
C THR A 147 15.92 9.63 -8.36
N ASP A 148 15.13 10.63 -8.02
CA ASP A 148 13.81 10.86 -8.58
C ASP A 148 13.55 12.36 -8.80
N GLY A 149 12.31 12.71 -9.15
CA GLY A 149 11.90 14.08 -9.43
C GLY A 149 11.49 14.87 -8.18
N LEU A 150 11.56 14.27 -6.99
CA LEU A 150 11.31 14.94 -5.73
C LEU A 150 12.60 15.59 -5.22
N GLY A 151 12.42 16.52 -4.30
CA GLY A 151 13.54 17.16 -3.66
C GLY A 151 13.14 17.82 -2.35
N CYS A 152 14.15 18.09 -1.53
CA CYS A 152 13.98 18.89 -0.33
C CYS A 152 14.34 20.35 -0.54
N ALA A 153 13.37 21.24 -0.35
CA ALA A 153 13.57 22.68 -0.35
C ALA A 153 14.10 23.19 1.01
N ALA A 154 13.68 22.56 2.12
CA ALA A 154 14.21 22.79 3.46
C ALA A 154 13.85 21.63 4.42
N TYR A 155 14.78 21.29 5.32
CA TYR A 155 14.55 20.34 6.41
C TYR A 155 15.19 20.86 7.70
N ARG A 156 14.44 20.85 8.82
CA ARG A 156 14.86 21.44 10.11
C ARG A 156 14.83 20.48 11.30
N GLY A 157 14.61 19.18 11.07
CA GLY A 157 14.46 18.17 12.13
C GLY A 157 15.72 17.84 12.94
N SER A 158 16.87 18.45 12.66
CA SER A 158 18.14 18.16 13.33
C SER A 158 18.44 19.03 14.57
N VAL A 159 17.47 19.81 15.08
CA VAL A 159 17.68 20.54 16.35
C VAL A 159 17.30 19.66 17.53
N ALA A 160 18.32 19.12 18.21
CA ALA A 160 18.15 18.45 19.50
C ALA A 160 17.26 19.30 20.44
N PRO A 161 16.12 18.78 20.93
CA PRO A 161 15.27 19.54 21.84
C PRO A 161 15.98 19.69 23.19
N THR A 162 16.10 20.94 23.66
CA THR A 162 16.37 21.27 25.06
C THR A 162 15.39 20.49 25.95
N PRO A 163 15.87 19.75 26.98
CA PRO A 163 15.00 18.93 27.81
C PRO A 163 14.11 19.81 28.67
N SER A 164 12.82 19.88 28.33
CA SER A 164 11.80 20.38 29.24
C SER A 164 11.43 19.26 30.21
N VAL A 165 11.81 19.45 31.47
CA VAL A 165 11.65 18.51 32.57
C VAL A 165 10.17 18.32 32.89
N SER A 166 9.70 17.07 32.96
CA SER A 166 8.48 16.71 33.69
C SER A 166 8.66 15.33 34.32
N PRO A 167 8.25 15.11 35.58
CA PRO A 167 8.90 14.13 36.46
C PRO A 167 8.37 12.70 36.28
N SER A 168 9.30 11.75 36.38
CA SER A 168 9.10 10.31 36.47
C SER A 168 8.87 9.87 37.93
N PRO A 169 8.07 8.82 38.22
CA PRO A 169 8.21 8.05 39.44
C PRO A 169 8.95 6.72 39.19
N SER A 170 10.17 6.69 39.72
CA SER A 170 10.85 5.66 40.54
C SER A 170 10.72 4.16 40.24
N ALA A 171 11.90 3.56 40.11
CA ALA A 171 12.27 2.16 39.87
C ALA A 171 12.09 1.18 41.06
N SER A 172 12.11 -0.14 40.77
CA SER A 172 12.92 -1.19 41.44
C SER A 172 12.67 -2.62 40.86
N PRO A 173 13.49 -3.67 41.13
CA PRO A 173 14.76 -3.93 40.44
C PRO A 173 14.97 -5.37 39.88
N THR A 174 15.98 -5.46 39.02
CA THR A 174 16.92 -6.53 38.61
C THR A 174 16.91 -7.90 39.30
N VAL A 175 16.99 -8.98 38.49
CA VAL A 175 17.90 -10.13 38.76
C VAL A 175 18.51 -10.64 37.45
N SER A 176 19.83 -10.77 37.45
CA SER A 176 20.70 -11.40 36.43
C SER A 176 21.07 -12.83 36.89
N PRO A 177 21.43 -13.76 35.99
CA PRO A 177 22.85 -14.14 35.96
C PRO A 177 23.43 -14.48 34.58
N THR A 178 24.76 -14.39 34.55
CA THR A 178 25.74 -14.51 33.46
C THR A 178 26.15 -15.98 33.16
N PRO A 179 27.10 -16.29 32.23
CA PRO A 179 26.90 -17.29 31.16
C PRO A 179 27.89 -18.48 31.25
N SER A 180 27.77 -19.49 30.38
CA SER A 180 28.94 -20.30 29.99
C SER A 180 28.68 -21.20 28.77
N GLY A 181 29.63 -21.22 27.83
CA GLY A 181 29.94 -22.41 27.02
C GLY A 181 29.56 -22.39 25.55
N SER A 182 30.50 -21.99 24.69
CA SER A 182 30.61 -22.46 23.29
C SER A 182 31.49 -23.73 23.27
N PRO A 183 31.22 -24.73 22.41
CA PRO A 183 32.09 -24.89 21.25
C PRO A 183 31.39 -25.32 19.93
N GLN A 184 32.04 -24.87 18.84
CA GLN A 184 31.92 -25.14 17.38
C GLN A 184 32.11 -26.64 16.99
N PRO A 185 32.03 -27.09 15.70
CA PRO A 185 31.02 -27.03 14.62
C PRO A 185 30.50 -28.42 14.14
N SER A 186 29.62 -28.38 13.12
CA SER A 186 29.35 -29.39 12.07
C SER A 186 28.25 -30.42 12.33
N THR A 187 27.12 -30.29 11.63
CA THR A 187 26.77 -31.09 10.43
C THR A 187 25.32 -30.78 10.03
N SER A 188 25.09 -30.48 8.74
CA SER A 188 23.75 -30.51 8.15
C SER A 188 23.12 -31.89 8.32
N PRO A 189 21.80 -31.94 8.52
CA PRO A 189 20.98 -32.67 7.56
C PRO A 189 19.69 -31.92 7.15
N THR A 190 19.43 -31.97 5.85
CA THR A 190 18.12 -32.13 5.18
C THR A 190 16.82 -31.90 5.95
N SER A 191 16.00 -31.00 5.37
CA SER A 191 14.55 -31.09 5.17
C SER A 191 13.77 -32.09 6.05
N SER A 192 12.95 -31.54 6.95
CA SER A 192 11.75 -32.23 7.44
C SER A 192 10.66 -31.24 7.76
N ALA A 193 9.49 -31.51 7.21
CA ALA A 193 8.24 -30.80 7.36
C ALA A 193 7.87 -30.63 8.83
N SER A 194 7.37 -29.44 9.18
CA SER A 194 6.71 -29.19 10.47
C SER A 194 5.20 -29.45 10.36
N PRO A 195 4.54 -29.92 11.43
CA PRO A 195 3.31 -30.68 11.36
C PRO A 195 2.04 -29.83 11.36
N ALA A 196 1.03 -30.34 10.64
CA ALA A 196 -0.34 -29.88 10.65
C ALA A 196 -0.98 -29.95 12.04
N VAL A 197 -1.69 -28.88 12.41
CA VAL A 197 -2.68 -28.82 13.50
C VAL A 197 -4.06 -28.79 12.81
N SER A 198 -4.77 -29.93 12.71
CA SER A 198 -5.89 -30.38 13.56
C SER A 198 -7.20 -29.56 13.46
N PRO A 199 -8.37 -30.20 13.53
CA PRO A 199 -9.20 -30.45 12.35
C PRO A 199 -10.37 -29.47 12.22
N THR A 200 -10.64 -29.07 10.98
CA THR A 200 -11.91 -28.50 10.54
C THR A 200 -13.07 -29.40 10.98
N PRO A 201 -14.16 -28.86 11.57
CA PRO A 201 -15.34 -29.66 11.85
C PRO A 201 -15.84 -30.33 10.58
N ALA A 202 -15.97 -31.65 10.59
CA ALA A 202 -16.51 -32.42 9.48
C ALA A 202 -17.93 -31.93 9.15
N GLN A 203 -18.11 -31.30 7.99
CA GLN A 203 -19.41 -30.88 7.51
C GLN A 203 -20.10 -32.04 6.78
N SER A 204 -21.42 -32.15 6.99
CA SER A 204 -22.26 -33.19 6.40
C SER A 204 -22.37 -33.02 4.87
N PRO A 205 -22.48 -34.11 4.10
CA PRO A 205 -22.58 -34.04 2.65
C PRO A 205 -23.85 -33.28 2.23
N VAL A 206 -23.68 -32.11 1.61
CA VAL A 206 -24.77 -31.34 1.02
C VAL A 206 -25.19 -32.02 -0.30
N PRO A 207 -26.49 -32.26 -0.55
CA PRO A 207 -26.96 -32.85 -1.80
C PRO A 207 -26.71 -31.92 -3.01
N PRO A 208 -26.35 -32.45 -4.19
CA PRO A 208 -26.13 -31.64 -5.38
C PRO A 208 -27.48 -31.14 -5.90
N GLY A 209 -27.79 -29.86 -5.70
CA GLY A 209 -29.14 -29.39 -6.03
C GLY A 209 -29.47 -27.92 -5.87
N ALA A 210 -28.49 -27.02 -6.00
CA ALA A 210 -28.68 -25.63 -6.42
C ALA A 210 -27.28 -24.98 -6.49
N THR A 211 -26.79 -24.64 -7.68
CA THR A 211 -25.56 -23.86 -7.82
C THR A 211 -25.82 -22.46 -7.29
N ALA A 212 -25.43 -22.21 -6.04
CA ALA A 212 -25.36 -20.88 -5.49
C ALA A 212 -24.41 -20.04 -6.36
N LEU A 213 -24.85 -18.84 -6.73
CA LEU A 213 -23.99 -17.89 -7.43
C LEU A 213 -23.35 -16.99 -6.38
N TYR A 214 -22.03 -16.93 -6.35
CA TYR A 214 -21.25 -16.15 -5.39
C TYR A 214 -20.06 -15.46 -6.07
N ILE A 215 -19.43 -14.53 -5.37
CA ILE A 215 -18.15 -13.94 -5.77
C ILE A 215 -17.10 -14.52 -4.83
N ARG A 216 -16.06 -15.16 -5.36
CA ARG A 216 -14.98 -15.73 -4.57
C ARG A 216 -14.24 -14.61 -3.87
N GLY A 217 -14.15 -14.74 -2.56
CA GLY A 217 -13.65 -13.74 -1.62
C GLY A 217 -14.71 -12.82 -1.01
N ASP A 218 -15.98 -12.82 -1.46
CA ASP A 218 -17.09 -12.12 -0.79
C ASP A 218 -17.64 -12.94 0.39
N ALA A 219 -16.80 -13.15 1.40
CA ALA A 219 -17.08 -14.00 2.56
C ALA A 219 -18.24 -13.46 3.43
N ASN A 220 -18.49 -12.15 3.39
CA ASN A 220 -19.57 -11.54 4.15
C ASN A 220 -20.89 -11.37 3.35
N GLY A 221 -20.88 -11.65 2.04
CA GLY A 221 -22.05 -11.62 1.16
C GLY A 221 -22.51 -10.20 0.79
N SER A 222 -21.59 -9.22 0.84
CA SER A 222 -21.84 -7.81 0.52
C SER A 222 -21.99 -7.55 -0.98
N GLY A 223 -21.59 -8.50 -1.84
CA GLY A 223 -21.64 -8.37 -3.29
C GLY A 223 -20.33 -7.90 -3.93
N GLY A 224 -19.24 -7.81 -3.17
CA GLY A 224 -17.92 -7.43 -3.66
C GLY A 224 -16.81 -8.01 -2.80
N LEU A 225 -15.56 -7.83 -3.22
CA LEU A 225 -14.36 -8.23 -2.48
C LEU A 225 -13.72 -6.99 -1.85
N ASP A 226 -13.69 -6.90 -0.52
CA ASP A 226 -12.94 -5.86 0.19
C ASP A 226 -12.30 -6.39 1.51
N ILE A 227 -11.70 -5.49 2.30
CA ILE A 227 -11.01 -5.87 3.54
C ILE A 227 -11.95 -6.40 4.64
N SER A 228 -13.24 -6.07 4.57
CA SER A 228 -14.24 -6.58 5.52
C SER A 228 -14.51 -8.07 5.33
N ASP A 229 -14.21 -8.64 4.16
CA ASP A 229 -14.23 -10.08 3.91
C ASP A 229 -13.07 -10.79 4.61
N THR A 230 -11.88 -10.20 4.62
CA THR A 230 -10.75 -10.69 5.42
C THR A 230 -11.14 -10.80 6.89
N ALA A 231 -11.76 -9.75 7.44
CA ALA A 231 -12.23 -9.75 8.83
C ALA A 231 -13.26 -10.87 9.07
N ARG A 232 -14.18 -11.10 8.12
CA ARG A 232 -15.18 -12.16 8.20
C ARG A 232 -14.57 -13.57 8.22
N ILE A 233 -13.56 -13.83 7.37
CA ILE A 233 -12.83 -15.10 7.34
C ILE A 233 -12.12 -15.33 8.68
N LEU A 234 -11.40 -14.32 9.20
CA LEU A 234 -10.71 -14.42 10.48
C LEU A 234 -11.67 -14.66 11.64
N ASP A 235 -12.80 -13.94 11.70
CA ASP A 235 -13.82 -14.15 12.72
C ASP A 235 -14.48 -15.54 12.63
N TYR A 236 -14.64 -16.10 11.43
CA TYR A 236 -15.11 -17.47 11.24
C TYR A 236 -14.11 -18.49 11.81
N LEU A 237 -12.82 -18.33 11.51
CA LEU A 237 -11.76 -19.23 12.00
C LEU A 237 -11.67 -19.29 13.53
N VAL A 238 -11.94 -18.17 14.20
CA VAL A 238 -11.97 -18.11 15.68
C VAL A 238 -13.36 -18.38 16.27
N GLY A 239 -14.34 -18.77 15.45
CA GLY A 239 -15.70 -19.13 15.89
C GLY A 239 -16.56 -17.97 16.37
N ARG A 240 -16.25 -16.73 15.95
CA ARG A 240 -17.00 -15.51 16.29
C ARG A 240 -18.03 -15.11 15.24
N ALA A 241 -17.91 -15.63 14.03
CA ALA A 241 -18.85 -15.41 12.95
C ALA A 241 -19.20 -16.72 12.22
N SER A 242 -20.35 -16.71 11.54
CA SER A 242 -20.69 -17.72 10.53
C SER A 242 -20.57 -17.11 9.14
N ILE A 243 -20.17 -17.94 8.18
CA ILE A 243 -20.12 -17.59 6.75
C ILE A 243 -21.24 -18.37 6.06
N ALA A 244 -22.07 -17.67 5.29
CA ALA A 244 -23.22 -18.26 4.60
C ALA A 244 -22.79 -19.05 3.35
N CYS A 245 -21.71 -18.61 2.72
CA CYS A 245 -21.15 -19.17 1.49
C CYS A 245 -19.69 -19.54 1.73
N LEU A 246 -19.44 -20.82 2.06
CA LEU A 246 -18.09 -21.27 2.39
C LEU A 246 -17.18 -21.23 1.16
N ASP A 247 -17.72 -21.46 -0.03
CA ASP A 247 -16.99 -21.35 -1.30
C ASP A 247 -16.51 -19.91 -1.55
N ALA A 248 -17.22 -18.90 -1.02
CA ALA A 248 -16.76 -17.52 -1.10
C ALA A 248 -15.60 -17.22 -0.14
N ALA A 249 -15.43 -18.01 0.93
CA ALA A 249 -14.37 -17.82 1.92
C ALA A 249 -13.10 -18.63 1.62
N ASP A 250 -13.19 -19.66 0.79
CA ASP A 250 -12.04 -20.37 0.22
C ASP A 250 -11.58 -19.62 -1.05
N VAL A 251 -10.65 -18.68 -0.85
CA VAL A 251 -10.23 -17.70 -1.85
C VAL A 251 -9.27 -18.33 -2.85
N ASN A 252 -8.45 -19.25 -2.35
CA ASN A 252 -7.46 -19.96 -3.15
C ASN A 252 -8.00 -21.26 -3.79
N ASP A 253 -9.25 -21.63 -3.46
CA ASP A 253 -9.99 -22.78 -3.98
C ASP A 253 -9.19 -24.08 -3.78
N ASP A 254 -8.79 -24.32 -2.54
CA ASP A 254 -8.05 -25.51 -2.11
C ASP A 254 -8.89 -26.49 -1.27
N GLY A 255 -10.16 -26.17 -1.06
CA GLY A 255 -11.15 -26.93 -0.30
C GLY A 255 -11.05 -26.72 1.22
N GLN A 256 -10.27 -25.75 1.68
CA GLN A 256 -10.11 -25.40 3.09
C GLN A 256 -10.26 -23.90 3.29
N ILE A 257 -10.82 -23.52 4.45
CA ILE A 257 -10.85 -22.12 4.88
C ILE A 257 -9.81 -21.98 5.98
N THR A 258 -8.78 -21.18 5.72
CA THR A 258 -7.62 -20.96 6.59
C THR A 258 -7.24 -19.47 6.64
N ASP A 259 -6.21 -19.13 7.43
CA ASP A 259 -5.62 -17.79 7.45
C ASP A 259 -4.99 -17.42 6.09
N ALA A 260 -4.57 -18.41 5.30
CA ALA A 260 -4.07 -18.19 3.95
C ALA A 260 -5.11 -17.54 3.02
N ASP A 261 -6.42 -17.77 3.23
CA ASP A 261 -7.49 -17.13 2.46
C ASP A 261 -7.63 -15.65 2.81
N ALA A 262 -7.52 -15.32 4.10
CA ALA A 262 -7.50 -13.95 4.57
C ALA A 262 -6.26 -13.19 4.05
N ASP A 263 -5.10 -13.85 4.03
CA ASP A 263 -3.86 -13.29 3.47
C ASP A 263 -3.94 -13.12 1.95
N ALA A 264 -4.60 -14.05 1.24
CA ALA A 264 -4.79 -13.97 -0.21
C ALA A 264 -5.62 -12.73 -0.62
N ILE A 265 -6.69 -12.41 0.12
CA ILE A 265 -7.48 -11.19 -0.12
C ILE A 265 -6.62 -9.93 0.06
N GLN A 266 -5.89 -9.83 1.18
CA GLN A 266 -5.04 -8.67 1.45
C GLN A 266 -3.90 -8.54 0.43
N GLY A 267 -3.30 -9.68 0.07
CA GLY A 267 -2.24 -9.77 -0.91
C GLY A 267 -2.68 -9.32 -2.30
N TYR A 268 -3.90 -9.66 -2.70
CA TYR A 268 -4.50 -9.22 -3.96
C TYR A 268 -4.91 -7.74 -3.93
N LEU A 269 -5.63 -7.30 -2.88
CA LEU A 269 -6.17 -5.94 -2.79
C LEU A 269 -5.10 -4.86 -2.61
N PHE A 270 -4.02 -5.15 -1.88
CA PHE A 270 -3.10 -4.11 -1.41
C PHE A 270 -1.64 -4.30 -1.80
N LEU A 271 -1.18 -5.55 -1.94
CA LEU A 271 0.25 -5.83 -2.07
C LEU A 271 0.65 -6.29 -3.47
N GLY A 272 -0.30 -6.71 -4.31
CA GLY A 272 -0.03 -7.34 -5.60
C GLY A 272 0.79 -8.63 -5.50
N THR A 273 0.91 -9.20 -4.29
CA THR A 273 1.72 -10.40 -4.01
C THR A 273 0.96 -11.68 -4.28
N HIS A 274 -0.36 -11.60 -4.41
CA HIS A 274 -1.24 -12.72 -4.71
C HIS A 274 -2.02 -12.47 -6.00
N PRO A 275 -2.30 -13.52 -6.80
CA PRO A 275 -3.14 -13.40 -7.97
C PRO A 275 -4.58 -13.02 -7.57
N ALA A 276 -5.39 -12.61 -8.55
CA ALA A 276 -6.83 -12.47 -8.34
C ALA A 276 -7.44 -13.77 -7.78
N PRO A 277 -8.49 -13.67 -6.94
CA PRO A 277 -9.24 -14.83 -6.50
C PRO A 277 -9.62 -15.71 -7.68
N ARG A 278 -9.60 -17.03 -7.46
CA ARG A 278 -10.03 -17.97 -8.50
C ARG A 278 -11.50 -17.76 -8.86
N ALA A 279 -11.89 -18.23 -10.03
CA ALA A 279 -13.27 -18.08 -10.45
C ALA A 279 -14.22 -18.76 -9.43
N PRO A 280 -15.39 -18.18 -9.13
CA PRO A 280 -16.00 -17.02 -9.77
C PRO A 280 -15.57 -15.66 -9.18
N PHE A 281 -14.79 -14.87 -9.92
CA PHE A 281 -14.35 -13.51 -9.56
C PHE A 281 -13.98 -12.74 -10.85
N PRO A 282 -14.20 -11.41 -10.96
CA PRO A 282 -14.92 -10.54 -10.01
C PRO A 282 -16.44 -10.65 -10.15
N THR A 283 -16.92 -11.31 -11.20
CA THR A 283 -18.35 -11.49 -11.45
C THR A 283 -18.87 -12.70 -10.70
N ARG A 284 -20.09 -12.57 -10.18
CA ARG A 284 -20.80 -13.65 -9.52
C ARG A 284 -20.96 -14.85 -10.47
N GLY A 285 -20.66 -16.05 -9.99
CA GLY A 285 -20.75 -17.27 -10.78
C GLY A 285 -20.95 -18.50 -9.90
N ALA A 286 -21.17 -19.64 -10.54
CA ALA A 286 -21.18 -20.93 -9.85
C ALA A 286 -19.74 -21.37 -9.59
N ASP A 287 -19.56 -22.25 -8.61
CA ASP A 287 -18.27 -22.87 -8.37
C ASP A 287 -17.84 -23.74 -9.57
N PRO A 288 -16.71 -23.43 -10.24
CA PRO A 288 -16.16 -24.29 -11.29
C PRO A 288 -15.53 -25.59 -10.75
N THR A 289 -15.25 -25.64 -9.45
CA THR A 289 -14.45 -26.66 -8.77
C THR A 289 -15.29 -27.26 -7.65
N ALA A 290 -15.89 -28.42 -7.91
CA ALA A 290 -16.69 -29.09 -6.89
C ALA A 290 -15.81 -29.60 -5.75
N ASP A 291 -16.08 -29.16 -4.53
CA ASP A 291 -15.45 -29.66 -3.30
C ASP A 291 -16.48 -29.94 -2.19
N GLN A 292 -16.04 -30.02 -0.93
CA GLN A 292 -16.91 -30.28 0.24
C GLN A 292 -17.44 -29.00 0.89
N LEU A 293 -16.95 -27.84 0.46
CA LEU A 293 -17.51 -26.56 0.81
C LEU A 293 -18.80 -26.38 -0.01
N GLY A 294 -19.64 -25.49 0.49
CA GLY A 294 -20.87 -25.18 -0.19
C GLY A 294 -21.47 -23.90 0.33
N CYS A 295 -22.23 -23.25 -0.54
CA CYS A 295 -23.00 -22.10 -0.16
C CYS A 295 -24.41 -22.49 0.27
N THR A 296 -24.70 -22.31 1.56
CA THR A 296 -26.04 -22.47 2.10
C THR A 296 -26.93 -21.30 1.68
N HIS A 297 -27.54 -21.40 0.50
CA HIS A 297 -28.64 -20.49 0.16
C HIS A 297 -29.93 -20.93 0.84
N VAL A 298 -30.45 -20.06 1.71
CA VAL A 298 -31.91 -19.87 1.79
C VAL A 298 -32.44 -19.63 0.36
N PRO A 299 -33.58 -20.23 -0.03
CA PRO A 299 -34.05 -20.20 -1.40
C PRO A 299 -34.36 -18.75 -1.82
N PHE A 300 -33.46 -18.14 -2.60
CA PHE A 300 -33.78 -16.97 -3.37
C PHE A 300 -34.79 -17.39 -4.43
N ARG A 301 -36.04 -16.97 -4.26
CA ARG A 301 -37.03 -17.00 -5.33
C ARG A 301 -36.45 -16.19 -6.49
N LEU A 302 -36.47 -16.74 -7.70
CA LEU A 302 -36.04 -16.13 -8.98
C LEU A 302 -36.93 -14.95 -9.42
N THR A 303 -37.32 -14.13 -8.47
CA THR A 303 -37.94 -12.82 -8.64
C THR A 303 -37.83 -12.21 -7.25
N PRO A 304 -36.87 -11.28 -7.01
CA PRO A 304 -37.04 -10.37 -5.90
C PRO A 304 -38.46 -9.80 -6.06
N PRO A 305 -39.31 -9.78 -5.01
CA PRO A 305 -40.39 -8.81 -5.05
C PRO A 305 -39.71 -7.49 -5.40
N ALA A 306 -40.14 -6.82 -6.48
CA ALA A 306 -39.56 -5.56 -6.90
C ALA A 306 -39.54 -4.65 -5.67
N VAL A 307 -38.38 -4.54 -5.03
CA VAL A 307 -38.18 -3.59 -3.95
C VAL A 307 -38.16 -2.27 -4.67
N THR A 308 -39.29 -1.58 -4.63
CA THR A 308 -39.38 -0.22 -5.14
C THR A 308 -38.51 0.65 -4.25
N PHE A 309 -37.37 1.07 -4.77
CA PHE A 309 -36.51 2.10 -4.19
C PHE A 309 -36.49 3.32 -5.12
N LEU A 310 -36.08 4.47 -4.57
CA LEU A 310 -35.75 5.66 -5.34
C LEU A 310 -34.22 5.75 -5.38
N ARG A 311 -33.61 5.72 -6.58
CA ARG A 311 -32.16 5.92 -6.70
C ARG A 311 -31.82 7.34 -6.22
N GLY A 312 -30.92 7.42 -5.26
CA GLY A 312 -30.62 8.64 -4.50
C GLY A 312 -31.30 8.75 -3.13
N ASP A 313 -32.24 7.87 -2.77
CA ASP A 313 -32.87 7.80 -1.43
C ASP A 313 -32.14 6.76 -0.58
N ALA A 314 -30.92 7.10 -0.16
CA ALA A 314 -30.03 6.21 0.56
C ALA A 314 -30.50 5.98 2.01
N ASP A 315 -31.28 6.89 2.58
CA ASP A 315 -31.82 6.75 3.93
C ASP A 315 -33.22 6.14 4.02
N GLY A 316 -33.87 5.91 2.86
CA GLY A 316 -35.14 5.21 2.74
C GLY A 316 -36.34 6.04 3.18
N SER A 317 -36.19 7.36 3.21
CA SER A 317 -37.23 8.30 3.63
C SER A 317 -38.34 8.50 2.58
N GLY A 318 -38.14 8.02 1.36
CA GLY A 318 -39.01 8.25 0.21
C GLY A 318 -38.78 9.62 -0.45
N ARG A 319 -37.70 10.32 -0.10
CA ARG A 319 -37.30 11.62 -0.65
C ARG A 319 -35.83 11.54 -1.05
N ILE A 320 -35.44 12.38 -2.01
CA ILE A 320 -34.04 12.55 -2.39
C ILE A 320 -33.63 13.95 -1.94
N ASP A 321 -32.83 14.05 -0.87
CA ASP A 321 -32.35 15.30 -0.30
C ASP A 321 -30.94 15.19 0.30
N GLN A 322 -30.54 16.17 1.12
CA GLN A 322 -29.19 16.24 1.67
C GLN A 322 -28.91 15.12 2.69
N ALA A 323 -29.95 14.56 3.34
CA ALA A 323 -29.81 13.44 4.26
C ALA A 323 -29.23 12.21 3.57
N ASP A 324 -29.57 12.00 2.29
CA ASP A 324 -29.06 10.90 1.49
C ASP A 324 -27.57 11.04 1.17
N THR A 325 -27.15 12.25 0.81
CA THR A 325 -25.73 12.55 0.58
C THR A 325 -24.93 12.28 1.85
N LEU A 326 -25.45 12.72 3.00
CA LEU A 326 -24.83 12.45 4.29
C LEU A 326 -24.82 10.96 4.64
N ARG A 327 -25.89 10.22 4.31
CA ARG A 327 -25.97 8.77 4.52
C ARG A 327 -24.86 8.03 3.78
N ILE A 328 -24.64 8.36 2.50
CA ILE A 328 -23.60 7.74 1.66
C ILE A 328 -22.21 8.08 2.21
N LEU A 329 -21.94 9.34 2.54
CA LEU A 329 -20.64 9.75 3.09
C LEU A 329 -20.35 9.10 4.45
N ASN A 330 -21.35 9.05 5.32
CA ASN A 330 -21.25 8.45 6.64
C ASN A 330 -20.93 6.95 6.55
N TYR A 331 -21.59 6.25 5.62
CA TYR A 331 -21.30 4.85 5.30
C TYR A 331 -19.83 4.63 4.91
N PHE A 332 -19.27 5.45 4.00
CA PHE A 332 -17.85 5.36 3.64
C PHE A 332 -16.88 5.66 4.76
N ASN A 333 -17.25 6.59 5.65
CA ASN A 333 -16.43 6.95 6.79
C ASN A 333 -16.57 5.97 7.97
N GLY A 334 -17.39 4.91 7.84
CA GLY A 334 -17.64 3.96 8.93
C GLY A 334 -18.41 4.57 10.11
N ILE A 335 -19.15 5.66 9.88
CA ILE A 335 -19.89 6.40 10.90
C ILE A 335 -21.38 6.26 10.62
N GLY A 336 -22.17 5.83 11.62
CA GLY A 336 -23.63 5.76 11.48
C GLY A 336 -24.14 4.53 10.69
N PRO A 337 -25.46 4.47 10.42
CA PRO A 337 -26.06 3.28 9.81
C PRO A 337 -25.85 3.28 8.30
N ALA A 338 -25.57 2.09 7.75
CA ALA A 338 -25.48 1.85 6.30
C ALA A 338 -26.75 2.29 5.54
N PRO A 339 -26.66 2.54 4.22
CA PRO A 339 -27.81 2.85 3.39
C PRO A 339 -28.89 1.77 3.51
N THR A 340 -30.14 2.17 3.48
CA THR A 340 -31.28 1.24 3.52
C THR A 340 -31.33 0.32 2.31
N CYS A 341 -30.76 0.78 1.19
CA CYS A 341 -30.60 0.03 -0.04
C CYS A 341 -29.30 0.49 -0.72
N LEU A 342 -28.41 -0.46 -1.03
CA LEU A 342 -27.15 -0.15 -1.71
C LEU A 342 -27.40 0.32 -3.15
N ASP A 343 -28.36 -0.28 -3.87
CA ASP A 343 -28.76 0.19 -5.20
C ASP A 343 -29.35 1.63 -5.19
N ALA A 344 -29.92 2.07 -4.05
CA ALA A 344 -30.36 3.45 -3.89
C ALA A 344 -29.18 4.41 -3.63
N ALA A 345 -28.10 3.91 -3.02
CA ALA A 345 -26.89 4.65 -2.73
C ALA A 345 -25.88 4.69 -3.90
N ASP A 346 -25.95 3.72 -4.81
CA ASP A 346 -25.28 3.73 -6.12
C ASP A 346 -26.10 4.66 -7.04
N VAL A 347 -25.70 5.91 -7.11
CA VAL A 347 -26.45 6.99 -7.76
C VAL A 347 -26.26 6.95 -9.27
N ASP A 348 -25.16 6.37 -9.75
CA ASP A 348 -24.86 6.27 -11.18
C ASP A 348 -24.96 4.90 -11.83
N ASP A 349 -25.41 3.91 -11.06
CA ASP A 349 -25.74 2.56 -11.52
C ASP A 349 -24.53 1.82 -12.10
N ASP A 350 -23.34 2.09 -11.56
CA ASP A 350 -22.10 1.45 -11.98
C ASP A 350 -21.84 0.12 -11.24
N GLY A 351 -22.70 -0.20 -10.26
CA GLY A 351 -22.65 -1.42 -9.46
C GLY A 351 -21.86 -1.28 -8.16
N TRP A 352 -21.31 -0.10 -7.88
CA TRP A 352 -20.53 0.18 -6.69
C TRP A 352 -21.04 1.42 -5.98
N VAL A 353 -21.17 1.34 -4.67
CA VAL A 353 -21.37 2.54 -3.85
C VAL A 353 -19.99 3.17 -3.65
N SER A 354 -19.87 4.49 -3.76
CA SER A 354 -18.61 5.25 -3.62
C SER A 354 -18.84 6.67 -3.07
N PRO A 355 -17.79 7.39 -2.64
CA PRO A 355 -17.91 8.81 -2.32
C PRO A 355 -18.33 9.67 -3.53
N PHE A 356 -18.13 9.18 -4.76
CA PHE A 356 -18.53 9.89 -5.97
C PHE A 356 -20.05 9.87 -6.19
N ASP A 357 -20.76 8.89 -5.65
CA ASP A 357 -22.22 8.84 -5.63
C ASP A 357 -22.81 9.99 -4.80
N ALA A 358 -22.22 10.22 -3.62
CA ALA A 358 -22.58 11.36 -2.78
C ALA A 358 -22.31 12.69 -3.50
N ALA A 359 -21.14 12.81 -4.15
CA ALA A 359 -20.78 14.02 -4.90
C ALA A 359 -21.74 14.27 -6.08
N ARG A 360 -22.15 13.21 -6.78
CA ARG A 360 -23.10 13.28 -7.89
C ARG A 360 -24.48 13.71 -7.42
N LEU A 361 -24.96 13.13 -6.31
CA LEU A 361 -26.25 13.47 -5.72
C LEU A 361 -26.30 14.94 -5.30
N GLN A 362 -25.24 15.41 -4.62
CA GLN A 362 -25.08 16.81 -4.22
C GLN A 362 -25.06 17.76 -5.45
N ARG A 363 -24.36 17.37 -6.52
CA ARG A 363 -24.28 18.17 -7.75
C ARG A 363 -25.64 18.28 -8.43
N TRP A 364 -26.43 17.22 -8.45
CA TRP A 364 -27.79 17.25 -8.97
C TRP A 364 -28.70 18.16 -8.14
N LEU A 365 -28.70 17.99 -6.82
CA LEU A 365 -29.58 18.73 -5.90
C LEU A 365 -29.34 20.25 -5.93
N PHE A 366 -28.08 20.69 -6.03
CA PHE A 366 -27.73 22.09 -5.80
C PHE A 366 -26.98 22.79 -6.93
N LEU A 367 -26.36 22.04 -7.85
CA LEU A 367 -25.42 22.59 -8.85
C LEU A 367 -25.87 22.35 -10.30
N GLY A 368 -27.12 21.92 -10.51
CA GLY A 368 -27.67 21.65 -11.84
C GLY A 368 -27.02 20.47 -12.57
N GLY A 369 -26.48 19.50 -11.81
CA GLY A 369 -25.93 18.26 -12.35
C GLY A 369 -26.99 17.35 -12.98
N ALA A 370 -26.54 16.25 -13.59
CA ALA A 370 -27.44 15.23 -14.12
C ALA A 370 -28.19 14.51 -12.98
N ALA A 371 -29.48 14.21 -13.19
CA ALA A 371 -30.28 13.44 -12.24
C ALA A 371 -29.70 12.05 -11.98
N PRO A 372 -29.96 11.44 -10.81
CA PRO A 372 -29.66 10.03 -10.55
C PRO A 372 -30.12 9.15 -11.72
N ALA A 373 -29.33 8.12 -12.02
CA ALA A 373 -29.63 7.23 -13.14
C ALA A 373 -31.07 6.70 -13.06
N ALA A 374 -31.83 6.88 -14.14
CA ALA A 374 -33.22 6.41 -14.19
C ALA A 374 -33.27 4.89 -13.97
N ARG A 375 -34.41 4.38 -13.45
CA ARG A 375 -34.65 2.94 -13.29
C ARG A 375 -34.25 2.18 -14.55
N THR A 376 -33.13 1.49 -14.50
CA THR A 376 -32.81 0.43 -15.44
C THR A 376 -33.61 -0.79 -14.97
N PRO A 377 -34.54 -1.33 -15.78
CA PRO A 377 -35.13 -2.61 -15.46
C PRO A 377 -34.03 -3.64 -15.67
N LEU A 378 -33.43 -4.11 -14.58
CA LEU A 378 -32.55 -5.28 -14.56
C LEU A 378 -31.50 -5.27 -15.68
N SER A 379 -30.28 -4.82 -15.37
CA SER A 379 -29.10 -5.25 -16.12
C SER A 379 -28.85 -6.74 -15.86
N ILE A 380 -29.73 -7.59 -16.41
CA ILE A 380 -29.41 -8.97 -16.77
C ILE A 380 -28.42 -8.84 -17.92
N PHE A 381 -27.13 -8.93 -17.61
CA PHE A 381 -26.15 -9.33 -18.61
C PHE A 381 -25.83 -10.80 -18.40
N LEU A 382 -26.08 -11.55 -19.48
CA LEU A 382 -26.02 -13.00 -19.66
C LEU A 382 -24.69 -13.63 -19.29
#